data_AF-A0A963J2P9-F1
#
_entry.id   AF-A0A963J2P9-F1
#
_cell.length_a   1.000
_cell.length_b   1.000
_cell.length_c   1.000
_cell.angle_alpha   90.00
_cell.angle_beta   90.00
_cell.angle_gamma   90.00
#
_symmetry.space_group_name_H-M   'P 1'
#
loop_
_entity.id
_entity.type
_entity.pdbx_description
1 polymer ?
#
loop_
_entity_poly.entity_id
_entity_poly.type
_entity_poly.pdbx_seq_one_letter_code
_entity_poly.pdbx_strand_id
1 'polypeptide(L)'
;MNEDLLMSLPVDCSTRDVAQVLGMAVRSVQLMVDRGELEAWKTPGGHRRIARASVERWLKQRNEPVAGAASAESAAAVPADRAAATKAGGVVRGHSRRPRVLLIEDSAHFQNLVRLLVAHGFPQADLHVAEDGIVGLAMAGELQPDVLI
;
A
#
# COMPACT_ATOMS: atom_id res chain seq x y z
N MET A 1 11.68 5.21 -12.59
CA MET A 1 12.32 5.73 -11.35
C MET A 1 12.76 4.63 -10.36
N ASN A 2 12.23 3.40 -10.41
CA ASN A 2 12.68 2.32 -9.50
C ASN A 2 13.72 1.36 -10.13
N GLU A 3 13.79 1.28 -11.46
CA GLU A 3 14.77 0.43 -12.17
C GLU A 3 16.21 0.93 -11.99
N ASP A 4 16.42 2.25 -11.95
CA ASP A 4 17.73 2.85 -11.66
C ASP A 4 18.22 2.49 -10.24
N LEU A 5 17.30 2.41 -9.28
CA LEU A 5 17.61 2.02 -7.90
C LEU A 5 17.99 0.53 -7.82
N LEU A 6 17.33 -0.33 -8.61
CA LEU A 6 17.70 -1.76 -8.75
C LEU A 6 19.12 -1.93 -9.30
N MET A 7 19.49 -1.12 -10.30
CA MET A 7 20.83 -1.14 -10.92
C MET A 7 21.93 -0.68 -9.94
N SER A 8 21.59 0.11 -8.93
CA SER A 8 22.52 0.57 -7.88
C SER A 8 22.78 -0.44 -6.75
N LEU A 9 21.95 -1.49 -6.61
CA LEU A 9 22.11 -2.48 -5.55
C LEU A 9 23.33 -3.39 -5.76
N PRO A 10 23.72 -4.23 -4.79
CA PRO A 10 24.68 -5.32 -4.98
C PRO A 10 24.10 -6.45 -5.84
N VAL A 11 24.95 -7.36 -6.35
CA VAL A 11 24.52 -8.48 -7.22
C VAL A 11 23.55 -9.41 -6.47
N ASP A 12 23.74 -9.50 -5.15
CA ASP A 12 22.90 -10.18 -4.19
C ASP A 12 22.22 -9.17 -3.24
N CYS A 13 20.89 -9.12 -3.29
CA CYS A 13 20.09 -8.17 -2.53
C CYS A 13 19.50 -8.83 -1.27
N SER A 14 19.30 -8.07 -0.19
CA SER A 14 18.49 -8.56 0.93
C SER A 14 17.00 -8.52 0.57
N THR A 15 16.17 -9.26 1.30
CA THR A 15 14.71 -9.20 1.13
C THR A 15 14.15 -7.79 1.36
N ARG A 16 14.78 -7.01 2.24
CA ARG A 16 14.40 -5.61 2.49
C ARG A 16 14.76 -4.71 1.31
N ASP A 17 15.94 -4.86 0.74
CA ASP A 17 16.36 -4.05 -0.42
C ASP A 17 15.44 -4.31 -1.62
N VAL A 18 15.12 -5.59 -1.87
CA VAL A 18 14.18 -5.97 -2.94
C VAL A 18 12.79 -5.41 -2.66
N ALA A 19 12.30 -5.50 -1.43
CA ALA A 19 11.00 -4.95 -1.04
C ALA A 19 10.93 -3.43 -1.27
N GLN A 20 11.98 -2.71 -0.90
CA GLN A 20 12.07 -1.28 -1.09
C GLN A 20 12.10 -0.90 -2.58
N VAL A 21 12.92 -1.58 -3.39
CA VAL A 21 13.00 -1.29 -4.84
C VAL A 21 11.70 -1.63 -5.55
N LEU A 22 11.07 -2.76 -5.21
CA LEU A 22 9.80 -3.17 -5.79
C LEU A 22 8.61 -2.37 -5.23
N GLY A 23 8.80 -1.58 -4.17
CA GLY A 23 7.70 -0.90 -3.47
C GLY A 23 6.68 -1.89 -2.90
N MET A 24 7.15 -3.02 -2.38
CA MET A 24 6.33 -4.11 -1.83
C MET A 24 6.62 -4.30 -0.34
N ALA A 25 5.68 -4.90 0.39
CA ALA A 25 5.97 -5.35 1.76
C ALA A 25 7.03 -6.46 1.74
N VAL A 26 7.92 -6.48 2.74
CA VAL A 26 8.95 -7.52 2.92
C VAL A 26 8.32 -8.92 2.92
N ARG A 27 7.16 -9.08 3.55
CA ARG A 27 6.43 -10.36 3.61
C ARG A 27 6.01 -10.84 2.22
N SER A 28 5.59 -9.94 1.33
CA SER A 28 5.22 -10.28 -0.04
C SER A 28 6.43 -10.79 -0.81
N VAL A 29 7.60 -10.13 -0.68
CA VAL A 29 8.85 -10.60 -1.29
C VAL A 29 9.26 -11.97 -0.74
N GLN A 30 9.09 -12.22 0.56
CA GLN A 30 9.35 -13.56 1.13
C GLN A 30 8.45 -14.62 0.51
N LEU A 31 7.16 -14.35 0.36
CA LEU A 31 6.22 -15.28 -0.27
C LEU A 31 6.56 -15.56 -1.73
N MET A 32 6.98 -14.55 -2.49
CA MET A 32 7.45 -14.73 -3.87
C MET A 32 8.67 -15.66 -3.93
N VAL A 33 9.62 -15.51 -3.02
CA VAL A 33 10.75 -16.43 -2.91
C VAL A 33 10.30 -17.83 -2.53
N ASP A 34 9.42 -17.97 -1.55
CA ASP A 34 8.94 -19.28 -1.09
C ASP A 34 8.11 -19.99 -2.18
N ARG A 35 7.50 -19.24 -3.11
CA ARG A 35 6.82 -19.74 -4.32
C ARG A 35 7.77 -20.02 -5.49
N GLY A 36 9.04 -19.63 -5.39
CA GLY A 36 10.03 -19.79 -6.45
C GLY A 36 9.97 -18.75 -7.56
N GLU A 37 9.22 -17.65 -7.38
CA GLU A 37 9.17 -16.53 -8.33
C GLU A 37 10.48 -15.71 -8.31
N LEU A 38 11.17 -15.70 -7.17
CA LEU A 38 12.47 -15.05 -6.99
C LEU A 38 13.51 -16.05 -6.50
N GLU A 39 14.65 -16.11 -7.19
CA GLU A 39 15.78 -16.95 -6.81
C GLU A 39 16.48 -16.38 -5.58
N ALA A 40 16.55 -17.19 -4.53
CA ALA A 40 17.19 -16.81 -3.28
C ALA A 40 17.94 -17.97 -2.64
N TRP A 41 18.98 -17.66 -1.89
CA TRP A 41 19.75 -18.62 -1.09
C TRP A 41 19.98 -18.10 0.32
N LYS A 42 20.39 -18.98 1.23
CA LYS A 42 20.89 -18.61 2.55
C LYS A 42 22.42 -18.56 2.50
N THR A 43 23.00 -17.50 3.06
CA THR A 43 24.44 -17.44 3.30
C THR A 43 24.82 -18.32 4.51
N PRO A 44 26.10 -18.65 4.70
CA PRO A 44 26.55 -19.38 5.90
C PRO A 44 26.13 -18.73 7.23
N GLY A 45 25.94 -17.41 7.26
CA GLY A 45 25.41 -16.66 8.42
C GLY A 45 23.89 -16.70 8.58
N GLY A 46 23.16 -17.46 7.76
CA GLY A 46 21.71 -17.66 7.86
C GLY A 46 20.83 -16.58 7.23
N HIS A 47 21.41 -15.46 6.77
CA HIS A 47 20.66 -14.42 6.09
C HIS A 47 20.27 -14.83 4.66
N ARG A 48 19.05 -14.47 4.25
CA ARG A 48 18.58 -14.69 2.88
C ARG A 48 19.19 -13.64 1.93
N ARG A 49 19.58 -14.07 0.74
CA ARG A 49 20.02 -13.24 -0.39
C ARG A 49 19.20 -13.59 -1.62
N ILE A 50 18.83 -12.58 -2.40
CA ILE A 50 18.01 -12.70 -3.60
C ILE A 50 18.87 -12.25 -4.78
N ALA A 51 18.90 -13.03 -5.86
CA ALA A 51 19.65 -12.66 -7.05
C ALA A 51 19.02 -11.45 -7.73
N ARG A 52 19.77 -10.36 -7.91
CA ARG A 52 19.26 -9.16 -8.60
C ARG A 52 18.74 -9.49 -10.00
N ALA A 53 19.48 -10.32 -10.75
CA ALA A 53 19.08 -10.78 -12.07
C ALA A 53 17.72 -11.52 -12.07
N SER A 54 17.37 -12.20 -10.97
CA SER A 54 16.04 -12.83 -10.84
C SER A 54 14.94 -11.80 -10.66
N VAL A 55 15.19 -10.74 -9.88
CA VAL A 55 14.26 -9.63 -9.70
C VAL A 55 14.05 -8.89 -11.02
N GLU A 56 15.13 -8.64 -11.78
CA GLU A 56 15.07 -8.04 -13.12
C GLU A 56 14.24 -8.88 -14.10
N ARG A 57 14.46 -10.20 -14.14
CA ARG A 57 13.68 -11.12 -14.98
C ARG A 57 12.20 -11.06 -14.63
N TRP A 58 11.87 -11.09 -13.33
CA TRP A 58 10.49 -11.02 -12.87
C TRP A 58 9.82 -9.68 -13.26
N LEU A 59 10.52 -8.55 -13.12
CA LEU A 59 10.02 -7.24 -13.55
C LEU A 59 9.73 -7.19 -15.06
N LYS A 60 10.63 -7.76 -15.88
CA LYS A 60 10.45 -7.83 -17.33
C LYS A 60 9.24 -8.68 -17.72
N GLN A 61 9.08 -9.86 -17.12
CA GLN A 61 7.93 -10.74 -17.37
C GLN A 61 6.60 -10.09 -16.99
N ARG A 62 6.58 -9.28 -15.93
CA ARG A 62 5.38 -8.55 -15.49
C ARG A 62 5.01 -7.40 -16.43
N ASN A 63 5.99 -6.78 -17.07
CA ASN A 63 5.79 -5.67 -18.00
C ASN A 63 5.52 -6.13 -19.44
N GLU A 64 5.61 -7.43 -19.73
CA GLU A 64 5.10 -7.98 -20.99
C GLU A 64 3.56 -7.88 -20.99
N PRO A 65 2.94 -7.26 -22.01
CA PRO A 65 1.50 -7.15 -22.07
C PRO A 65 0.88 -8.54 -22.20
N VAL A 66 0.26 -9.02 -21.11
CA VAL A 66 -0.67 -10.14 -21.14
C VAL A 66 -1.86 -9.71 -21.99
N ALA A 67 -1.87 -10.14 -23.24
CA ALA A 67 -3.05 -10.11 -24.08
C ALA A 67 -4.08 -11.10 -23.51
N GLY A 68 -4.93 -10.62 -22.61
CA GLY A 68 -6.15 -11.29 -22.20
C GLY A 68 -6.17 -11.79 -20.75
N ALA A 69 -6.74 -10.99 -19.85
CA ALA A 69 -7.46 -11.46 -18.66
C ALA A 69 -8.21 -10.28 -18.03
N ALA A 70 -9.25 -9.81 -18.72
CA ALA A 70 -10.36 -9.16 -18.04
C ALA A 70 -11.31 -10.27 -17.56
N SER A 71 -11.78 -10.13 -16.31
CA SER A 71 -12.92 -10.82 -15.67
C SER A 71 -12.53 -11.66 -14.45
N ALA A 72 -13.31 -11.46 -13.38
CA ALA A 72 -13.28 -12.07 -12.05
C ALA A 72 -12.31 -11.34 -11.08
N GLU A 73 -12.74 -10.76 -9.96
CA GLU A 73 -13.75 -11.24 -9.01
C GLU A 73 -14.51 -10.10 -8.33
N SER A 74 -15.83 -10.11 -8.54
CA SER A 74 -16.84 -9.54 -7.66
C SER A 74 -17.44 -10.72 -6.88
N ALA A 75 -17.42 -10.69 -5.55
CA ALA A 75 -18.44 -11.28 -4.66
C ALA A 75 -17.98 -11.27 -3.19
N ALA A 76 -18.65 -10.47 -2.34
CA ALA A 76 -19.16 -10.90 -1.03
C ALA A 76 -19.94 -9.77 -0.35
N ALA A 77 -21.25 -9.71 -0.59
CA ALA A 77 -22.25 -9.24 0.39
C ALA A 77 -22.50 -10.39 1.40
N VAL A 78 -23.03 -10.27 2.63
CA VAL A 78 -24.21 -9.56 3.18
C VAL A 78 -24.17 -9.72 4.76
N PRO A 79 -25.22 -9.44 5.58
CA PRO A 79 -25.72 -8.17 6.15
C PRO A 79 -25.74 -8.14 7.71
N ALA A 80 -26.03 -6.98 8.34
CA ALA A 80 -26.77 -6.97 9.62
C ALA A 80 -27.40 -5.58 9.88
N ASP A 81 -28.70 -5.62 10.11
CA ASP A 81 -29.63 -4.52 10.28
C ASP A 81 -29.73 -4.07 11.75
N ARG A 82 -29.98 -2.76 11.91
CA ARG A 82 -30.76 -2.05 12.94
C ARG A 82 -30.42 -2.05 14.45
N ALA A 83 -30.52 -0.79 14.92
CA ALA A 83 -31.06 -0.32 16.21
C ALA A 83 -30.09 -0.34 17.41
N ALA A 84 -29.97 0.69 18.24
CA ALA A 84 -30.58 2.02 18.33
C ALA A 84 -29.86 2.79 19.45
N ALA A 85 -29.72 4.11 19.31
CA ALA A 85 -29.80 5.05 20.43
C ALA A 85 -29.86 6.49 19.90
N THR A 86 -31.08 7.02 19.88
CA THR A 86 -31.45 8.41 19.57
C THR A 86 -31.28 9.36 20.77
N LYS A 87 -31.13 10.65 20.41
CA LYS A 87 -31.36 11.92 21.15
C LYS A 87 -30.10 12.51 21.80
N ALA A 88 -29.77 13.81 21.66
CA ALA A 88 -30.52 15.01 21.27
C ALA A 88 -29.56 15.94 20.49
N GLY A 89 -29.98 16.66 19.46
CA GLY A 89 -30.71 17.91 19.63
C GLY A 89 -29.76 19.11 19.49
N GLY A 90 -29.38 19.45 18.26
CA GLY A 90 -28.58 20.64 17.94
C GLY A 90 -28.69 20.96 16.45
N VAL A 91 -29.58 21.88 16.11
CA VAL A 91 -29.71 22.41 14.76
C VAL A 91 -28.48 23.25 14.45
N VAL A 92 -27.57 22.75 13.60
CA VAL A 92 -26.66 23.60 12.82
C VAL A 92 -26.67 23.11 11.37
N ARG A 93 -27.04 24.04 10.49
CA ARG A 93 -27.07 23.89 9.04
C ARG A 93 -25.66 23.68 8.48
N GLY A 94 -25.51 22.70 7.59
CA GLY A 94 -24.62 22.72 6.43
C GLY A 94 -23.12 22.85 6.67
N HIS A 95 -22.41 21.73 6.53
CA HIS A 95 -21.08 21.74 5.91
C HIS A 95 -21.07 20.71 4.78
N SER A 96 -21.33 21.19 3.56
CA SER A 96 -20.96 20.53 2.30
C SER A 96 -19.43 20.54 2.13
N ARG A 97 -18.68 20.07 3.13
CA ARG A 97 -17.23 19.90 3.04
C ARG A 97 -16.92 18.42 2.86
N ARG A 98 -16.06 18.16 1.89
CA ARG A 98 -15.49 16.83 1.65
C ARG A 98 -14.74 16.40 2.92
N PRO A 99 -15.04 15.23 3.52
CA PRO A 99 -14.36 14.77 4.72
C PRO A 99 -12.85 14.69 4.48
N ARG A 100 -12.05 15.35 5.30
CA ARG A 100 -10.60 15.32 5.20
C ARG A 100 -10.06 14.13 5.97
N VAL A 101 -9.38 13.23 5.29
CA VAL A 101 -8.76 12.05 5.88
C VAL A 101 -7.25 12.22 5.81
N LEU A 102 -6.55 12.02 6.92
CA LEU A 102 -5.08 11.96 6.95
C LEU A 102 -4.67 10.52 7.27
N LEU A 103 -3.90 9.90 6.39
CA LEU A 103 -3.24 8.62 6.60
C LEU A 103 -1.78 8.86 6.99
N ILE A 104 -1.34 8.31 8.12
CA ILE A 104 0.07 8.31 8.53
C ILE A 104 0.60 6.88 8.40
N GLU A 105 1.39 6.62 7.35
CA GLU A 105 1.90 5.28 7.15
C GLU A 105 3.19 5.27 6.32
N ASP A 106 4.17 4.43 6.68
CA ASP A 106 5.54 4.44 6.13
C ASP A 106 5.74 3.50 4.91
N SER A 107 4.74 2.70 4.57
CA SER A 107 4.73 1.83 3.41
C SER A 107 3.98 2.45 2.22
N ALA A 108 4.75 2.91 1.22
CA ALA A 108 4.18 3.38 -0.05
C ALA A 108 3.14 2.41 -0.69
N HIS A 109 3.26 1.11 -0.45
CA HIS A 109 2.29 0.12 -0.91
C HIS A 109 0.94 0.24 -0.18
N PHE A 110 0.96 0.27 1.15
CA PHE A 110 -0.25 0.37 1.93
C PHE A 110 -0.91 1.73 1.74
N GLN A 111 -0.11 2.81 1.66
CA GLN A 111 -0.60 4.12 1.22
C GLN A 111 -1.36 4.05 -0.12
N ASN A 112 -0.81 3.37 -1.12
CA ASN A 112 -1.46 3.22 -2.43
C ASN A 112 -2.73 2.36 -2.36
N LEU A 113 -2.72 1.28 -1.58
CA LEU A 113 -3.92 0.48 -1.34
C LEU A 113 -5.03 1.31 -0.70
N VAL A 114 -4.72 2.06 0.36
CA VAL A 114 -5.68 2.94 1.03
C VAL A 114 -6.19 4.01 0.08
N ARG A 115 -5.34 4.62 -0.75
CA ARG A 115 -5.77 5.57 -1.79
C ARG A 115 -6.79 4.95 -2.74
N LEU A 116 -6.55 3.74 -3.23
CA LEU A 116 -7.48 3.03 -4.12
C LEU A 116 -8.81 2.71 -3.41
N LEU A 117 -8.75 2.22 -2.18
CA LEU A 117 -9.93 1.87 -1.39
C LEU A 117 -10.78 3.11 -1.06
N VAL A 118 -10.15 4.21 -0.67
CA VAL A 118 -10.84 5.47 -0.38
C VAL A 118 -11.43 6.06 -1.65
N ALA A 119 -10.69 6.09 -2.76
CA ALA A 119 -11.22 6.58 -4.02
C ALA A 119 -12.44 5.79 -4.51
N HIS A 120 -12.47 4.48 -4.26
CA HIS A 120 -13.59 3.61 -4.65
C HIS A 120 -14.78 3.71 -3.70
N GLY A 121 -14.57 3.61 -2.39
CA GLY A 121 -15.64 3.56 -1.38
C GLY A 121 -16.13 4.93 -0.90
N PHE A 122 -15.27 5.94 -0.95
CA PHE A 122 -15.52 7.29 -0.44
C PHE A 122 -14.99 8.37 -1.40
N PRO A 123 -15.51 8.46 -2.64
CA PRO A 123 -14.98 9.38 -3.67
C PRO A 123 -15.09 10.87 -3.30
N GLN A 124 -15.95 11.21 -2.34
CA GLN A 124 -16.10 12.55 -1.79
C GLN A 124 -15.10 12.87 -0.66
N ALA A 125 -14.32 11.90 -0.17
CA ALA A 125 -13.29 12.13 0.83
C ALA A 125 -12.05 12.76 0.19
N ASP A 126 -11.41 13.64 0.96
CA ASP A 126 -10.16 14.31 0.60
C ASP A 126 -9.01 13.67 1.38
N LEU A 127 -8.33 12.71 0.74
CA LEU A 127 -7.29 11.90 1.37
C LEU A 127 -5.91 12.56 1.24
N HIS A 128 -5.31 12.82 2.39
CA HIS A 128 -3.93 13.26 2.56
C HIS A 128 -3.11 12.12 3.13
N VAL A 129 -1.83 12.03 2.75
CA VAL A 129 -0.93 10.95 3.19
C VAL A 129 0.36 11.56 3.72
N ALA A 130 0.82 11.07 4.87
CA ALA A 130 2.12 11.36 5.45
C ALA A 130 2.95 10.06 5.50
N GLU A 131 4.24 10.17 5.17
CA GLU A 131 5.17 9.04 5.12
C GLU A 131 5.73 8.64 6.49
N ASP A 132 5.57 9.50 7.51
CA ASP A 132 6.00 9.22 8.87
C ASP A 132 5.18 10.02 9.90
N GLY A 133 5.35 9.67 11.18
CA GLY A 133 4.61 10.29 12.27
C GLY A 133 4.97 11.76 12.57
N ILE A 134 6.17 12.22 12.19
CA ILE A 134 6.58 13.61 12.42
C ILE A 134 5.88 14.51 11.41
N VAL A 135 5.96 14.15 10.12
CA VAL A 135 5.23 14.82 9.05
C VAL A 135 3.73 14.73 9.30
N GLY A 136 3.24 13.55 9.71
CA GLY A 136 1.83 13.33 10.02
C GLY A 136 1.31 14.23 11.14
N LEU A 137 2.07 14.41 12.23
CA LEU A 137 1.67 15.28 13.33
C LEU A 137 1.64 16.76 12.91
N ALA A 138 2.60 17.21 12.12
CA ALA A 138 2.61 18.56 11.57
C ALA A 138 1.39 18.80 10.66
N MET A 139 1.13 17.86 9.75
CA MET A 139 -0.03 17.91 8.86
C MET A 139 -1.36 17.90 9.62
N ALA A 140 -1.47 17.13 10.71
CA ALA A 140 -2.71 17.10 11.51
C ALA A 140 -3.05 18.46 12.13
N GLY A 141 -2.05 19.21 12.59
CA GLY A 141 -2.23 20.55 13.14
C GLY A 141 -2.70 21.58 12.11
N GLU A 142 -2.17 21.49 10.88
CA GLU A 142 -2.51 22.40 9.78
C GLU A 142 -3.82 22.05 9.09
N LEU A 143 -4.03 20.76 8.77
CA LEU A 143 -5.17 20.29 7.99
C LEU A 143 -6.45 20.16 8.80
N GLN A 144 -6.31 19.93 10.12
CA GLN A 144 -7.40 19.58 11.04
C GLN A 144 -8.30 18.50 10.44
N PRO A 145 -7.78 17.28 10.21
CA PRO A 145 -8.51 16.22 9.52
C PRO A 145 -9.72 15.76 10.36
N ASP A 146 -10.78 15.36 9.67
CA ASP A 146 -11.98 14.78 10.29
C ASP A 146 -11.73 13.32 10.74
N VAL A 147 -10.80 12.63 10.06
CA VAL A 147 -10.41 11.25 10.35
C VAL A 147 -8.89 11.13 10.22
N LEU A 148 -8.26 10.52 11.22
CA LEU A 148 -6.85 10.16 11.23
C LEU A 148 -6.73 8.62 11.23
N ILE A 149 -5.92 8.08 10.32
CA ILE A 149 -5.64 6.64 10.17
C ILE A 149 -4.15 6.40 10.36
#